data_AF-A0A250DLS8-F1
#
_entry.id   AF-A0A250DLS8-F1
#
_cell.length_a   1.000
_cell.length_b   1.000
_cell.length_c   1.000
_cell.angle_alpha   90.00
_cell.angle_beta   90.00
_cell.angle_gamma   90.00
#
_symmetry.space_group_name_H-M   'P 1'
#
loop_
_entity.id
_entity.type
_entity.pdbx_description
1 polymer ?
#
loop_
_entity_poly.entity_id
_entity_poly.type
_entity_poly.pdbx_seq_one_letter_code
_entity_poly.pdbx_strand_id
1 'polypeptide(L)'
;MLYISSVFCEVFRYRFEGQELPTKEAVKLTRRVGELLYVERIHDPRPGRSLMLAMLLADDNEKYLIPTLDRAHMLEVRDGFFIEGMEVHPRGRGSKNIKSDDYPQRWFCRPAPRPGASDPKVARVEARRHAESIATALQRWPGRRGELPETD
;
A
#
# COMPACT_ATOMS: atom_id res chain seq x y z
N MET A 1 16.62 0.79 -12.77
CA MET A 1 15.97 -0.52 -12.55
C MET A 1 14.76 -0.22 -11.67
N LEU A 2 13.54 -0.27 -12.20
CA LEU A 2 12.33 0.02 -11.43
C LEU A 2 12.11 -1.14 -10.45
N TYR A 3 12.11 -0.84 -9.15
CA TYR A 3 11.84 -1.86 -8.13
C TYR A 3 10.32 -2.06 -8.05
N ILE A 4 9.86 -3.27 -8.37
CA ILE A 4 8.46 -3.67 -8.27
C ILE A 4 8.39 -4.74 -7.18
N SER A 5 7.64 -4.45 -6.13
CA SER A 5 7.34 -5.38 -5.05
C SER A 5 5.87 -5.78 -5.13
N SER A 6 5.57 -7.08 -5.14
CA SER A 6 4.20 -7.59 -5.16
C SER A 6 3.93 -8.50 -3.98
N VAL A 7 2.74 -8.44 -3.38
CA VAL A 7 2.35 -9.35 -2.30
C VAL A 7 0.83 -9.50 -2.27
N PHE A 8 0.34 -10.73 -2.11
CA PHE A 8 -1.09 -10.95 -1.93
C PHE A 8 -1.50 -10.54 -0.51
N CYS A 9 -2.44 -9.61 -0.41
CA CYS A 9 -2.80 -8.98 0.85
C CYS A 9 -4.31 -8.82 1.02
N GLU A 10 -4.73 -8.84 2.29
CA GLU A 10 -5.94 -8.15 2.70
C GLU A 10 -5.60 -6.70 3.04
N VAL A 11 -6.37 -5.77 2.50
CA VAL A 11 -6.19 -4.33 2.70
C VAL A 11 -7.42 -3.75 3.37
N PHE A 12 -7.18 -2.95 4.40
CA PHE A 12 -8.18 -2.20 5.15
C PHE A 12 -7.86 -0.72 5.06
N ARG A 13 -8.81 0.10 4.64
CA ARG A 13 -8.66 1.56 4.59
C ARG A 13 -9.12 2.18 5.90
N TYR A 14 -8.38 3.18 6.38
CA TYR A 14 -8.70 3.90 7.62
C TYR A 14 -9.44 5.21 7.38
N ARG A 15 -9.47 5.68 6.13
CA ARG A 15 -10.18 6.91 5.74
C ARG A 15 -11.19 6.65 4.62
N PHE A 16 -12.19 7.52 4.51
CA PHE A 16 -13.09 7.64 3.37
C PHE A 16 -13.08 9.11 2.94
N GLU A 17 -12.65 9.39 1.72
CA GLU A 17 -12.51 10.77 1.20
C GLU A 17 -11.74 11.69 2.16
N GLY A 18 -10.65 11.18 2.74
CA GLY A 18 -9.77 11.91 3.64
C GLY A 18 -10.20 11.92 5.11
N GLN A 19 -11.46 11.61 5.39
CA GLN A 19 -12.00 11.57 6.75
C GLN A 19 -11.73 10.23 7.41
N GLU A 20 -11.26 10.25 8.66
CA GLU A 20 -11.01 9.04 9.44
C GLU A 20 -12.32 8.28 9.70
N LEU A 21 -12.27 6.95 9.55
CA LEU A 21 -13.41 6.11 9.86
C LEU A 21 -13.61 6.06 11.37
N PRO A 22 -14.85 6.24 11.86
CA PRO A 22 -15.10 6.52 13.27
C PRO A 22 -14.93 5.29 14.17
N THR A 23 -14.95 4.07 13.61
CA THR A 23 -14.92 2.82 14.38
C THR A 23 -14.09 1.74 13.70
N LYS A 24 -13.63 0.77 14.49
CA LYS A 24 -12.91 -0.42 13.97
C LYS A 24 -13.81 -1.27 13.08
N GLU A 25 -15.11 -1.30 13.36
CA GLU A 25 -16.12 -2.01 12.58
C GLU A 25 -16.23 -1.38 11.18
N ALA A 26 -16.24 -0.05 11.09
CA ALA A 26 -16.22 0.66 9.82
C ALA A 26 -14.97 0.32 9.00
N VAL A 27 -13.78 0.28 9.63
CA VAL A 27 -12.54 -0.15 8.97
C VAL A 27 -12.65 -1.58 8.43
N LYS A 28 -13.19 -2.52 9.21
CA LYS A 28 -13.36 -3.93 8.77
C LYS A 28 -14.24 -4.05 7.52
N LEU A 29 -15.25 -3.21 7.36
CA LEU A 29 -16.13 -3.20 6.18
C LEU A 29 -15.41 -2.76 4.90
N THR A 30 -14.29 -2.05 5.02
CA THR A 30 -13.47 -1.66 3.86
C THR A 30 -12.58 -2.78 3.32
N ARG A 31 -12.57 -3.97 3.96
CA ARG A 31 -11.69 -5.09 3.58
C ARG A 31 -11.77 -5.38 2.10
N ARG A 32 -10.61 -5.36 1.43
CA ARG A 32 -10.41 -5.84 0.05
C ARG A 32 -9.24 -6.81 0.03
N VAL A 33 -9.23 -7.73 -0.92
CA VAL A 33 -8.20 -8.78 -1.02
C VAL A 33 -7.73 -8.84 -2.46
N GLY A 34 -6.43 -8.83 -2.66
CA GLY A 34 -5.85 -8.86 -4.01
C GLY A 34 -4.33 -8.78 -4.00
N GLU A 35 -3.75 -8.62 -5.19
CA GLU A 35 -2.32 -8.42 -5.36
C GLU A 35 -1.97 -6.96 -5.09
N LEU A 36 -1.24 -6.71 -4.00
CA LEU A 36 -0.71 -5.40 -3.69
C LEU A 36 0.61 -5.21 -4.43
N LEU A 37 0.67 -4.20 -5.29
CA LEU A 37 1.90 -3.71 -5.91
C LEU A 37 2.38 -2.45 -5.20
N TYR A 38 3.66 -2.42 -4.84
CA TYR A 38 4.37 -1.24 -4.36
C TYR A 38 5.54 -0.97 -5.29
N VAL A 39 5.46 0.14 -6.03
CA VAL A 39 6.36 0.42 -7.15
C VAL A 39 6.90 1.83 -7.08
N GLU A 40 8.13 2.02 -7.54
CA GLU A 40 8.70 3.34 -7.73
C GLU A 40 8.07 4.00 -8.98
N ARG A 41 7.34 5.11 -8.78
CA ARG A 41 6.70 5.88 -9.87
C ARG A 41 7.65 6.93 -10.44
N ILE A 42 8.35 7.65 -9.58
CA ILE A 42 9.38 8.62 -9.96
C ILE A 42 10.61 8.32 -9.13
N HIS A 43 11.70 8.00 -9.80
CA HIS A 43 12.98 7.78 -9.16
C HIS A 43 13.61 9.11 -8.75
N ASP A 44 14.05 9.20 -7.50
CA ASP A 44 14.97 10.25 -7.03
C ASP A 44 16.23 9.54 -6.50
N PRO A 45 17.43 9.92 -6.97
CA PRO A 45 18.68 9.32 -6.48
C PRO A 45 18.92 9.61 -5.00
N ARG A 46 18.24 10.63 -4.43
CA ARG A 46 18.29 10.92 -3.00
C ARG A 46 17.41 9.93 -2.26
N PRO A 47 17.99 9.24 -1.28
CA PRO A 47 17.27 8.24 -0.51
C PRO A 47 15.96 8.73 0.12
N GLY A 48 14.89 7.92 -0.02
CA GLY A 48 13.57 8.22 0.55
C GLY A 48 12.81 9.36 -0.15
N ARG A 49 13.30 9.89 -1.28
CA ARG A 49 12.62 10.94 -2.06
C ARG A 49 11.93 10.42 -3.32
N SER A 50 12.19 9.17 -3.69
CA SER A 50 11.45 8.50 -4.75
C SER A 50 9.96 8.53 -4.44
N LEU A 51 9.15 8.87 -5.43
CA LEU A 51 7.71 8.80 -5.29
C LEU A 51 7.27 7.37 -5.53
N MET A 52 6.73 6.74 -4.51
CA MET A 52 6.19 5.39 -4.61
C MET A 52 4.69 5.44 -4.89
N LEU A 53 4.20 4.41 -5.56
CA LEU A 53 2.80 4.17 -5.85
C LEU A 53 2.40 2.83 -5.25
N ALA A 54 1.28 2.79 -4.54
CA ALA A 54 0.67 1.55 -4.08
C ALA A 54 -0.65 1.28 -4.81
N MET A 55 -0.80 0.06 -5.32
CA MET A 55 -1.96 -0.38 -6.10
C MET A 55 -2.44 -1.71 -5.56
N LEU A 56 -3.75 -1.88 -5.40
CA LEU A 56 -4.34 -3.17 -5.07
C LEU A 56 -5.13 -3.66 -6.28
N LEU A 57 -4.66 -4.75 -6.88
CA LEU A 57 -5.21 -5.31 -8.10
C LEU A 57 -6.04 -6.56 -7.82
N ALA A 58 -7.04 -6.80 -8.65
CA ALA A 58 -7.76 -8.06 -8.68
C ALA A 58 -6.85 -9.19 -9.19
N ASP A 59 -7.34 -10.44 -9.13
CA ASP A 59 -6.56 -11.62 -9.55
C ASP A 59 -6.15 -11.58 -11.04
N ASP A 60 -6.84 -10.79 -11.85
CA ASP A 60 -6.51 -10.53 -13.26
C ASP A 60 -5.29 -9.60 -13.45
N ASN A 61 -4.82 -8.93 -12.39
CA ASN A 61 -3.78 -7.88 -12.42
C ASN A 61 -4.10 -6.68 -13.34
N GLU A 62 -5.34 -6.53 -13.78
CA GLU A 62 -5.75 -5.44 -14.67
C GLU A 62 -6.64 -4.44 -13.93
N LYS A 63 -7.49 -4.93 -13.02
CA LYS A 63 -8.49 -4.11 -12.36
C LYS A 63 -8.05 -3.66 -10.98
N TYR A 64 -8.06 -2.35 -10.75
CA TYR A 64 -7.91 -1.78 -9.41
C TYR A 64 -9.14 -2.12 -8.54
N LEU A 65 -8.89 -2.67 -7.34
CA LEU A 65 -9.93 -2.99 -6.37
C LEU A 65 -10.31 -1.79 -5.49
N ILE A 66 -9.37 -0.88 -5.29
CA ILE A 66 -9.52 0.41 -4.61
C ILE A 66 -8.68 1.45 -5.37
N PRO A 67 -9.00 2.75 -5.24
CA PRO A 67 -8.17 3.80 -5.85
C PRO A 67 -6.72 3.73 -5.37
N THR A 68 -5.76 4.15 -6.21
CA THR A 68 -4.33 4.01 -5.92
C THR A 68 -3.84 5.03 -4.90
N LEU A 69 -2.82 4.67 -4.10
CA LEU A 69 -2.08 5.65 -3.29
C LEU A 69 -0.86 6.17 -4.04
N ASP A 70 -0.87 7.45 -4.39
CA ASP A 70 0.33 8.18 -4.81
C ASP A 70 1.12 8.68 -3.60
N ARG A 71 2.42 8.92 -3.78
CA ARG A 71 3.36 9.33 -2.73
C ARG A 71 3.30 8.39 -1.52
N ALA A 72 3.26 7.10 -1.80
CA ALA A 72 3.01 6.06 -0.82
C ALA A 72 4.24 5.82 0.08
N HIS A 73 4.04 5.78 1.39
CA HIS A 73 5.08 5.50 2.38
C HIS A 73 4.70 4.27 3.19
N MET A 74 5.59 3.28 3.27
CA MET A 74 5.35 2.04 3.98
C MET A 74 5.94 2.10 5.40
N LEU A 75 5.20 1.59 6.37
CA LEU A 75 5.63 1.41 7.75
C LEU A 75 5.31 -0.02 8.21
N GLU A 76 6.34 -0.81 8.52
CA GLU A 76 6.17 -2.17 9.03
C GLU A 76 5.60 -2.19 10.45
N VAL A 77 4.73 -3.17 10.71
CA VAL A 77 4.21 -3.45 12.04
C VAL A 77 4.08 -4.95 12.27
N ARG A 78 3.73 -5.36 13.48
CA ARG A 78 3.45 -6.77 13.75
C ARG A 78 2.27 -7.24 12.89
N ASP A 79 2.45 -8.37 12.21
CA ASP A 79 1.45 -9.04 11.36
C ASP A 79 1.02 -8.32 10.08
N GLY A 80 1.76 -7.29 9.65
CA GLY A 80 1.48 -6.58 8.40
C GLY A 80 2.30 -5.30 8.24
N PHE A 81 1.78 -4.36 7.46
CA PHE A 81 2.39 -3.05 7.28
C PHE A 81 1.31 -2.00 6.99
N PHE A 82 1.59 -0.75 7.34
CA PHE A 82 0.80 0.38 6.92
C PHE A 82 1.37 0.97 5.62
N ILE A 83 0.49 1.48 4.77
CA ILE A 83 0.86 2.36 3.67
C ILE A 83 0.07 3.66 3.81
N GLU A 84 0.77 4.78 3.92
CA GLU A 84 0.18 6.11 3.96
C GLU A 84 0.46 6.84 2.65
N GLY A 85 -0.48 7.67 2.17
CA GLY A 85 -0.30 8.40 0.92
C GLY A 85 -1.54 9.18 0.53
N MET A 86 -1.60 9.56 -0.75
CA MET A 86 -2.74 10.28 -1.34
C MET A 86 -3.54 9.34 -2.23
N GLU A 87 -4.76 9.02 -1.83
CA GLU A 87 -5.72 8.24 -2.62
C GLU A 87 -6.25 9.10 -3.78
N VAL A 88 -6.03 8.65 -5.02
CA VAL A 88 -6.37 9.40 -6.24
C VAL A 88 -7.70 8.92 -6.80
N HIS A 89 -8.74 9.74 -6.71
CA HIS A 89 -10.07 9.48 -7.25
C HIS A 89 -10.26 10.19 -8.59
N PRO A 90 -10.37 9.47 -9.72
CA PRO A 90 -10.60 10.11 -11.01
C PRO A 90 -12.02 10.67 -11.11
N ARG A 91 -12.17 11.98 -11.38
CA ARG A 91 -13.47 12.66 -11.63
C ARG A 91 -13.92 12.60 -13.10
N GLY A 92 -13.25 11.79 -13.92
CA GLY A 92 -13.50 11.67 -15.37
C GLY A 92 -12.37 12.26 -16.23
N ARG A 93 -12.42 11.96 -17.54
CA ARG A 93 -11.46 12.50 -18.53
C ARG A 93 -11.96 13.84 -19.04
N GLY A 94 -11.32 14.93 -18.64
CA GLY A 94 -11.41 16.19 -19.38
C GLY A 94 -10.60 16.11 -20.66
N SER A 95 -10.95 16.91 -21.67
CA SER A 95 -10.33 16.93 -23.01
C SER A 95 -8.84 17.31 -23.02
N LYS A 96 -8.26 17.75 -21.89
CA LYS A 96 -6.81 18.02 -21.76
C LYS A 96 -6.16 17.62 -20.43
N ASN A 97 -6.92 17.25 -19.40
CA ASN A 97 -6.39 16.82 -18.10
C ASN A 97 -7.35 15.83 -17.43
N ILE A 98 -6.80 14.77 -16.82
CA ILE A 98 -7.55 13.97 -15.85
C ILE A 98 -7.73 14.86 -14.61
N LYS A 99 -8.97 15.22 -14.28
CA LYS A 99 -9.24 15.87 -12.99
C LYS A 99 -9.34 14.74 -11.96
N SER A 100 -8.50 14.75 -10.94
CA SER A 100 -8.64 13.88 -9.77
C SER A 100 -9.06 14.68 -8.55
N ASP A 101 -9.70 14.01 -7.59
CA ASP A 101 -9.65 14.39 -6.19
C ASP A 101 -8.59 13.54 -5.50
N ASP A 102 -7.76 14.18 -4.69
CA ASP A 102 -6.69 13.50 -3.97
C ASP A 102 -6.98 13.63 -2.47
N TYR A 103 -7.12 12.49 -1.79
CA TYR A 103 -7.46 12.45 -0.38
C TYR A 103 -6.38 11.75 0.44
N PRO A 104 -5.97 12.28 1.61
CA PRO A 104 -5.08 11.56 2.51
C PRO A 104 -5.68 10.21 2.89
N GLN A 105 -4.87 9.15 2.89
CA GLN A 105 -5.33 7.81 3.17
C GLN A 105 -4.25 7.00 3.88
N ARG A 106 -4.70 6.03 4.68
CA ARG A 106 -3.88 5.02 5.33
C ARG A 106 -4.47 3.64 5.11
N TRP A 107 -3.68 2.73 4.57
CA TRP A 107 -4.01 1.33 4.39
C TRP A 107 -3.30 0.51 5.44
N PHE A 108 -4.00 -0.41 6.10
CA PHE A 108 -3.38 -1.55 6.75
C PHE A 108 -3.41 -2.73 5.80
N CYS A 109 -2.23 -3.27 5.51
CA CYS A 109 -2.03 -4.37 4.60
C CYS A 109 -1.54 -5.59 5.39
N ARG A 110 -2.35 -6.65 5.39
CA ARG A 110 -2.02 -7.93 6.00
C ARG A 110 -1.71 -8.96 4.92
N PRO A 111 -0.47 -9.46 4.83
CA PRO A 111 -0.12 -10.56 3.92
C PRO A 111 -1.05 -11.75 4.15
N ALA A 112 -1.55 -12.31 3.05
CA ALA A 112 -2.50 -13.41 3.06
C ALA A 112 -2.09 -14.48 2.04
N PRO A 113 -2.44 -15.75 2.28
CA PRO A 113 -2.22 -16.80 1.30
C PRO A 113 -3.09 -16.53 0.06
N ARG A 114 -2.51 -16.72 -1.14
CA ARG A 114 -3.25 -16.64 -2.39
C ARG A 114 -4.28 -17.80 -2.46
N PRO A 115 -5.53 -17.54 -2.89
CA PRO A 115 -6.50 -18.62 -3.13
C PRO A 115 -5.92 -19.64 -4.11
N GLY A 116 -6.03 -20.93 -3.77
CA GLY A 116 -5.47 -22.03 -4.57
C GLY A 116 -4.01 -22.39 -4.27
N ALA A 117 -3.36 -21.76 -3.29
CA ALA A 117 -2.09 -22.26 -2.75
C ALA A 117 -2.31 -23.62 -2.06
N SER A 118 -1.46 -24.59 -2.39
CA SER A 118 -1.61 -26.00 -1.99
C SER A 118 -1.48 -26.24 -0.48
N ASP A 119 -0.94 -25.29 0.29
CA ASP A 119 -0.95 -25.30 1.77
C ASP A 119 -1.02 -23.87 2.33
N PRO A 120 -2.09 -23.50 3.10
CA PRO A 120 -2.25 -22.16 3.66
C PRO A 120 -1.19 -21.78 4.70
N LYS A 121 -0.55 -22.75 5.39
CA LYS A 121 0.54 -22.47 6.33
C LYS A 121 1.81 -22.06 5.59
N VAL A 122 2.17 -22.80 4.55
CA VAL A 122 3.34 -22.50 3.71
C VAL A 122 3.15 -21.16 3.03
N ALA A 123 1.97 -20.92 2.44
CA ALA A 123 1.66 -19.66 1.77
C ALA A 123 1.71 -18.44 2.71
N ARG A 124 1.30 -18.58 3.97
CA ARG A 124 1.42 -17.49 4.96
C ARG A 124 2.89 -17.20 5.32
N VAL A 125 3.71 -18.25 5.44
CA VAL A 125 5.15 -18.09 5.69
C VAL A 125 5.84 -17.42 4.51
N GLU A 126 5.50 -17.81 3.28
CA GLU A 126 6.04 -17.21 2.06
C GLU A 126 5.60 -15.76 1.88
N ALA A 127 4.32 -15.45 2.09
CA ALA A 127 3.81 -14.09 2.03
C ALA A 127 4.49 -13.19 3.07
N ARG A 128 4.75 -13.73 4.27
CA ARG A 128 5.52 -13.03 5.31
C ARG A 128 6.97 -12.82 4.89
N ARG A 129 7.66 -13.85 4.37
CA ARG A 129 9.02 -13.71 3.85
C ARG A 129 9.10 -12.69 2.72
N HIS A 130 8.10 -12.65 1.86
CA HIS A 130 8.05 -11.69 0.77
C HIS A 130 7.83 -10.27 1.30
N ALA A 131 6.90 -10.09 2.25
CA ALA A 131 6.73 -8.82 2.96
C ALA A 131 8.02 -8.37 3.68
N GLU A 132 8.72 -9.29 4.36
CA GLU A 132 10.02 -9.04 5.01
C GLU A 132 11.13 -8.72 3.99
N SER A 133 11.10 -9.32 2.79
CA SER A 133 12.02 -9.00 1.69
C SER A 133 11.75 -7.61 1.12
N ILE A 134 10.47 -7.24 0.96
CA ILE A 134 10.04 -5.90 0.53
C ILE A 134 10.50 -4.86 1.56
N ALA A 135 10.18 -5.09 2.83
CA ALA A 135 10.66 -4.37 4.00
C ALA A 135 12.18 -4.17 3.99
N THR A 136 12.94 -5.25 3.86
CA THR A 136 14.41 -5.21 3.83
C THR A 136 14.93 -4.44 2.62
N ALA A 137 14.31 -4.57 1.46
CA ALA A 137 14.69 -3.80 0.27
C ALA A 137 14.44 -2.30 0.46
N LEU A 138 13.36 -1.93 1.17
CA LEU A 138 13.08 -0.55 1.55
C LEU A 138 14.07 -0.02 2.60
N GLN A 139 14.52 -0.85 3.56
CA GLN A 139 15.53 -0.49 4.56
C GLN A 139 16.95 -0.35 3.98
N ARG A 140 17.27 -1.09 2.90
CA ARG A 140 18.54 -0.94 2.15
C ARG A 140 18.57 0.35 1.32
N TRP A 141 17.42 0.98 1.12
CA TRP A 141 17.35 2.34 0.61
C TRP A 141 17.65 3.30 1.77
N PRO A 142 18.55 4.30 1.63
CA PRO A 142 18.97 5.11 2.78
C PRO A 142 17.89 6.11 3.31
N GLY A 143 16.69 5.66 3.66
CA GLY A 143 15.67 6.50 4.27
C GLY A 143 16.02 6.86 5.72
N ARG A 144 15.84 8.13 6.10
CA ARG A 144 16.02 8.59 7.48
C ARG A 144 15.11 7.81 8.43
N ARG A 145 15.69 7.23 9.49
CA ARG A 145 14.97 6.89 10.72
C ARG A 145 14.43 8.20 11.30
N GLY A 146 13.12 8.42 11.21
CA GLY A 146 12.46 9.55 11.87
C GLY A 146 12.28 9.22 13.35
N GLU A 147 12.93 10.00 14.21
CA GLU A 147 12.57 10.13 15.62
C GLU A 147 11.13 10.68 15.71
N LEU A 148 10.30 10.05 16.54
CA LEU A 148 9.03 10.63 16.97
C LEU A 148 9.35 11.90 17.79
N PRO A 149 8.67 13.03 17.55
CA PRO A 149 8.80 14.18 18.44
C PRO A 149 8.22 13.83 19.81
N GLU A 150 9.02 13.98 20.87
CA GLU A 150 8.53 14.05 22.24
C GLU A 150 7.57 15.23 22.37
N THR A 151 6.36 14.96 22.82
CA THR A 151 5.39 15.98 23.23
C THR A 151 5.66 16.33 24.69
N ASP A 152 6.16 17.54 24.94
CA ASP A 152 6.00 18.27 26.21
C ASP A 152 4.61 18.90 26.30
#